data_AF-A0A1A8BFI1-F1
#
_entry.id   AF-A0A1A8BFI1-F1
#
_cell.length_a   1.000
_cell.length_b   1.000
_cell.length_c   1.000
_cell.angle_alpha   90.00
_cell.angle_beta   90.00
_cell.angle_gamma   90.00
#
_symmetry.space_group_name_H-M   'P 1'
#
loop_
_entity.id
_entity.type
_entity.pdbx_description
1 polymer ?
#
loop_
_entity_poly.entity_id
_entity_poly.type
_entity_poly.pdbx_seq_one_letter_code
_entity_poly.pdbx_strand_id
1 'polypeptide(L)' 'KNVVWTDADENGRQLSTEVAAMLKLETERDHSIGKSAPISLLDWYNLKKELILVLERPVPAVDLSKYIEKN' A
#
# COMPACT_ATOMS: atom_id res chain seq x y z
N LYS A 1 -11.17 14.93 -8.60
CA LYS A 1 -10.16 14.37 -9.54
C LYS A 1 -9.07 13.77 -8.69
N ASN A 2 -8.82 12.46 -8.78
CA ASN A 2 -7.69 11.85 -8.09
C ASN A 2 -6.43 12.26 -8.86
N VAL A 3 -5.50 12.93 -8.19
CA VAL A 3 -4.20 13.29 -8.78
C VAL A 3 -3.28 12.11 -8.53
N VAL A 4 -2.94 11.38 -9.59
CA VAL A 4 -1.94 10.31 -9.52
C VAL A 4 -0.57 10.98 -9.65
N TRP A 5 0.15 11.05 -8.53
CA TRP A 5 1.55 11.47 -8.54
C TRP A 5 2.41 10.28 -8.94
N THR A 6 3.23 10.47 -9.97
CA THR A 6 4.12 9.45 -10.50
C THR A 6 5.56 9.84 -10.21
N ASP A 7 6.29 8.99 -9.51
CA ASP A 7 7.74 9.12 -9.30
C ASP A 7 8.47 8.11 -10.19
N ALA A 8 9.73 8.37 -10.53
CA ALA A 8 10.53 7.43 -11.33
C ALA A 8 11.18 6.39 -10.41
N ASP A 9 10.95 5.10 -10.67
CA ASP A 9 11.72 4.04 -10.02
C ASP A 9 13.19 4.04 -10.48
N GLU A 10 14.03 3.22 -9.83
CA GLU A 10 15.44 3.03 -10.17
C GLU A 10 15.68 2.59 -11.63
N ASN A 11 14.63 2.09 -12.31
CA ASN A 11 14.65 1.63 -13.69
C ASN A 11 14.02 2.66 -14.67
N GLY A 12 13.68 3.87 -14.20
CA GLY A 12 13.10 4.95 -14.99
C GLY A 12 11.62 4.77 -15.35
N ARG A 13 10.91 3.82 -14.72
CA ARG A 13 9.47 3.63 -14.91
C ARG A 13 8.71 4.55 -13.95
N GLN A 14 7.68 5.22 -14.48
CA GLN A 14 6.76 5.98 -13.63
C GLN A 14 5.92 5.03 -12.76
N LEU A 15 6.10 5.16 -11.46
CA LEU A 15 5.39 4.43 -10.42
C LEU A 15 4.50 5.39 -9.63
N SER A 16 3.30 4.94 -9.26
CA SER A 16 2.45 5.72 -8.36
C SER A 16 3.13 5.88 -7.00
N THR A 17 3.04 7.08 -6.40
CA THR A 17 3.57 7.35 -5.05
C THR A 17 3.06 6.36 -4.00
N GLU A 18 1.82 5.87 -4.15
CA GLU A 18 1.25 4.87 -3.25
C GLU A 18 2.01 3.54 -3.31
N VAL A 19 2.33 3.05 -4.51
CA VAL A 19 3.11 1.81 -4.69
C VAL A 19 4.54 1.99 -4.24
N ALA A 20 5.17 3.13 -4.56
CA ALA A 20 6.52 3.45 -4.12
C ALA A 20 6.62 3.47 -2.59
N ALA A 21 5.64 4.08 -1.92
CA ALA A 21 5.56 4.12 -0.47
C ALA A 21 5.38 2.71 0.12
N MET A 22 4.48 1.89 -0.43
CA MET A 22 4.28 0.52 0.03
C MET A 22 5.56 -0.32 -0.13
N LEU A 23 6.20 -0.33 -1.30
CA LEU A 23 7.45 -1.08 -1.53
C LEU A 23 8.59 -0.64 -0.60
N LYS A 24 8.70 0.66 -0.33
CA LYS A 24 9.68 1.20 0.61
C LYS A 24 9.40 0.73 2.03
N LEU A 25 8.14 0.78 2.46
CA LEU A 25 7.72 0.27 3.76
C LEU A 25 8.05 -1.21 3.90
N GLU A 26 7.90 -2.02 2.84
CA GLU A 26 8.15 -3.46 2.93
C GLU A 26 9.64 -3.76 3.08
N THR A 27 10.47 -3.03 2.36
CA THR A 27 11.94 -3.13 2.44
C THR A 27 12.45 -2.76 3.84
N GLU A 28 11.79 -1.82 4.51
CA GLU A 28 12.13 -1.39 5.87
C GLU A 28 11.65 -2.36 6.97
N ARG A 29 10.86 -3.40 6.65
CA ARG A 29 10.32 -4.35 7.64
C ARG A 29 11.35 -5.34 8.18
N ASP A 30 12.41 -5.62 7.45
CA ASP A 30 13.40 -6.64 7.82
C ASP A 30 14.23 -6.26 9.07
N HIS A 31 14.16 -5.01 9.55
CA HIS A 31 15.09 -4.48 10.56
C HIS A 31 14.44 -4.03 11.88
N SER A 32 13.14 -4.23 12.09
CA SER A 32 12.50 -3.89 13.37
C SER A 32 11.47 -4.91 13.84
N ILE A 33 11.87 -5.70 14.85
CA ILE A 33 10.96 -6.56 15.62
C ILE A 33 9.85 -5.67 16.20
N GLY A 34 8.62 -5.84 15.73
CA GLY A 34 7.42 -5.20 16.29
C GLY A 34 6.70 -4.17 15.41
N LYS A 35 7.18 -3.88 14.19
CA LYS A 35 6.52 -2.90 13.28
C LYS A 35 5.50 -3.57 12.34
N SER A 36 4.47 -4.19 12.92
CA SER A 36 3.29 -4.70 12.21
C SER A 36 2.30 -3.57 11.93
N ALA A 37 2.64 -2.61 11.07
CA ALA A 37 1.80 -1.44 10.85
C ALA A 37 1.12 -1.35 9.47
N PRO A 38 1.78 -1.67 8.33
CA PRO A 38 1.11 -1.60 7.03
C PRO A 38 0.55 -2.96 6.58
N ILE A 39 -0.60 -2.90 5.91
CA ILE A 39 -1.17 -4.00 5.12
C ILE A 39 -0.22 -4.34 3.98
N SER A 40 0.20 -5.60 3.88
CA SER A 40 1.13 -6.06 2.85
C SER A 40 0.61 -5.85 1.42
N LEU A 41 1.45 -5.27 0.56
CA LEU A 41 1.21 -5.23 -0.90
C LEU A 41 1.62 -6.57 -1.52
N LEU A 42 0.64 -7.32 -2.04
CA LEU A 42 0.86 -8.64 -2.66
C LEU A 42 1.20 -8.52 -4.14
N ASP A 43 0.54 -7.61 -4.87
CA ASP A 43 0.75 -7.38 -6.30
C ASP A 43 0.18 -6.01 -6.73
N TRP A 44 0.56 -5.51 -7.90
CA TRP A 44 0.00 -4.28 -8.47
C TRP A 44 0.02 -4.27 -10.00
N TYR A 45 -1.00 -3.66 -10.60
CA TYR A 45 -1.16 -3.58 -12.05
C TYR A 45 -1.44 -2.14 -12.49
N ASN A 46 -0.70 -1.66 -13.48
CA ASN A 46 -0.91 -0.34 -14.09
C ASN A 46 -1.63 -0.48 -15.43
N LEU A 47 -2.89 -0.04 -15.49
CA LEU A 47 -3.74 -0.05 -16.68
C LEU A 47 -3.75 1.31 -17.41
N LYS A 48 -2.68 2.11 -17.25
CA LYS A 48 -2.47 3.49 -17.76
C LYS A 48 -3.40 4.55 -17.15
N LYS A 49 -4.71 4.26 -17.05
CA LYS A 49 -5.72 5.15 -16.45
C LYS A 49 -6.02 4.81 -14.99
N GLU A 50 -5.78 3.56 -14.62
CA GLU A 50 -6.14 3.00 -13.33
C GLU A 50 -4.97 2.17 -12.80
N LEU A 51 -4.84 2.17 -11.49
CA LEU A 51 -3.88 1.37 -10.75
C LEU A 51 -4.68 0.40 -9.89
N ILE A 52 -4.39 -0.89 -10.03
CA ILE A 52 -4.98 -1.94 -9.20
C ILE A 52 -3.93 -2.37 -8.20
N LEU A 53 -4.30 -2.36 -6.91
CA LEU A 53 -3.49 -2.88 -5.82
C LEU A 53 -4.12 -4.16 -5.27
N VAL A 54 -3.31 -5.20 -5.15
CA VAL A 54 -3.68 -6.45 -4.49
C VAL A 54 -3.07 -6.41 -3.10
N LEU A 55 -3.92 -6.30 -2.08
CA LEU A 55 -3.51 -6.15 -0.69
C LEU A 55 -3.94 -7.37 0.13
N GLU A 56 -3.22 -7.67 1.21
CA GLU A 56 -3.69 -8.64 2.18
C GLU A 56 -5.02 -8.19 2.81
N ARG A 57 -5.87 -9.15 3.21
CA ARG A 57 -7.13 -8.87 3.90
C ARG A 57 -7.12 -9.53 5.27
N PRO A 58 -6.94 -8.76 6.37
CA PRO A 58 -6.97 -9.32 7.71
C PRO A 58 -8.36 -9.85 8.06
N VAL A 59 -8.43 -10.85 8.93
CA VAL A 59 -9.71 -11.40 9.40
C VAL A 59 -9.73 -11.32 10.93
N PRO A 60 -10.63 -10.52 11.53
CA PRO A 60 -11.70 -9.73 10.89
C PRO A 60 -11.21 -8.42 10.26
N ALA A 61 -11.67 -8.12 9.04
CA ALA A 61 -11.41 -6.84 8.36
C ALA A 61 -12.45 -5.79 8.79
N VAL A 62 -12.25 -5.17 9.96
CA VAL A 62 -13.10 -4.09 10.44
C VAL A 62 -12.26 -2.84 10.62
N ASP A 63 -12.71 -1.75 10.01
CA ASP A 63 -12.08 -0.44 10.20
C ASP A 63 -12.22 0.03 11.66
N LEU A 64 -11.20 0.72 12.18
CA LEU A 64 -11.18 1.16 13.57
C LEU A 64 -12.36 2.10 13.91
N SER A 65 -12.78 2.97 13.00
CA SER A 65 -13.94 3.84 13.24
C SER A 65 -15.22 3.02 13.42
N LYS A 66 -15.45 2.04 12.55
CA LYS A 66 -16.59 1.11 12.64
C LYS A 66 -16.52 0.21 13.85
N TYR A 67 -15.32 -0.12 14.31
CA TYR A 67 -15.13 -0.86 15.55
C TYR A 67 -15.54 -0.01 16.76
N ILE A 68 -15.10 1.25 16.81
CA ILE A 68 -15.43 2.19 17.89
C ILE A 68 -16.93 2.49 17.93
N GLU A 69 -17.59 2.70 16.79
CA GLU A 69 -19.04 2.96 16.71
C GLU A 69 -19.91 1.83 17.31
N LYS A 70 -19.37 0.62 17.45
CA LYS A 70 -20.07 -0.55 18.02
C LYS A 70 -19.81 -0.76 19.52
N ASN A 71 -18.94 0.03 20.14
CA ASN A 71 -18.61 -0.04 21.57
C ASN A 71 -19.18 1.16 22.31
#